data_AF-A0A1J4WJ93-F1
#
_entry.id   AF-A0A1J4WJ93-F1
#
_cell.length_a   1.000
_cell.length_b   1.000
_cell.length_c   1.000
_cell.angle_alpha   90.00
_cell.angle_beta   90.00
_cell.angle_gamma   90.00
#
_symmetry.space_group_name_H-M   'P 1'
#
loop_
_entity.id
_entity.type
_entity.pdbx_description
1 polymer ?
#
loop_
_entity_poly.entity_id
_entity_poly.type
_entity_poly.pdbx_seq_one_letter_code
_entity_poly.pdbx_strand_id
1 'polypeptide(L)'
;MVELTDQNFEETITKSDKPLLVDFWAPWCQPCFVLAPILEKVAEEFKEKVIFAKANLEEAQGIAQKLGIDRIPIVVLFNGGKPVSGFVGVRPEPAIRELLNKMLEDMKNKRESEGNIEEVIKGYQEYADKNGFKLNPDREVVERLAKGLLENEKKYGQRYCPCRRATGNLEEDKPKICPCAWSREEIEKQGHCLCGLFIKE
;
A
#
# COMPACT_ATOMS: atom_id res chain seq x y z
N MET A 1 10.99 -13.48 -20.27
CA MET A 1 10.20 -12.26 -19.94
C MET A 1 8.94 -12.25 -20.76
N VAL A 2 7.85 -11.66 -20.25
CA VAL A 2 6.57 -11.49 -20.97
C VAL A 2 6.70 -10.35 -22.00
N GLU A 3 6.19 -10.53 -23.21
CA GLU A 3 6.09 -9.44 -24.19
C GLU A 3 4.77 -8.69 -24.00
N LEU A 4 4.85 -7.37 -23.86
CA LEU A 4 3.69 -6.50 -23.72
C LEU A 4 3.49 -5.67 -24.99
N THR A 5 2.25 -5.65 -25.45
CA THR A 5 1.74 -4.84 -26.55
C THR A 5 0.54 -4.03 -26.08
N ASP A 6 0.09 -3.08 -26.89
CA ASP A 6 -1.10 -2.28 -26.58
C ASP A 6 -2.36 -3.14 -26.28
N GLN A 7 -2.40 -4.39 -26.77
CA GLN A 7 -3.54 -5.29 -26.61
C GLN A 7 -3.59 -5.98 -25.24
N ASN A 8 -2.44 -6.32 -24.66
CA ASN A 8 -2.38 -7.17 -23.46
C ASN A 8 -1.90 -6.42 -22.20
N PHE A 9 -1.35 -5.21 -22.34
CA PHE A 9 -0.69 -4.50 -21.25
C PHE A 9 -1.60 -4.23 -20.06
N GLU A 10 -2.75 -3.57 -20.28
CA GLU A 10 -3.68 -3.18 -19.21
C GLU A 10 -4.18 -4.38 -18.41
N GLU A 11 -4.54 -5.46 -19.12
CA GLU A 11 -4.98 -6.70 -18.50
C GLU A 11 -3.86 -7.32 -17.68
N THR A 12 -2.64 -7.38 -18.23
CA THR A 12 -1.50 -8.00 -17.56
C THR A 12 -1.10 -7.27 -16.29
N ILE A 13 -1.04 -5.93 -16.31
CA ILE A 13 -0.65 -5.15 -15.12
C ILE A 13 -1.74 -5.10 -14.05
N THR A 14 -3.01 -5.24 -14.43
CA THR A 14 -4.15 -5.10 -13.51
C THR A 14 -4.52 -6.44 -12.87
N LYS A 15 -4.46 -7.54 -13.61
CA LYS A 15 -4.84 -8.87 -13.11
C LYS A 15 -3.70 -9.61 -12.41
N SER A 16 -2.49 -9.05 -12.39
CA SER A 16 -1.35 -9.70 -11.76
C SER A 16 -1.35 -9.53 -10.24
N ASP A 17 -1.26 -10.65 -9.54
CA ASP A 17 -1.05 -10.69 -8.08
C ASP A 17 0.38 -10.34 -7.66
N LYS A 18 1.32 -10.34 -8.63
CA LYS A 18 2.72 -9.97 -8.44
C LYS A 18 2.99 -8.60 -9.06
N PRO A 19 3.90 -7.80 -8.48
CA PRO A 19 4.39 -6.60 -9.15
C PRO A 19 5.05 -6.96 -10.49
N LEU A 20 4.91 -6.07 -11.47
CA LEU A 20 5.51 -6.19 -12.79
C LEU A 20 6.66 -5.20 -12.94
N LEU A 21 7.80 -5.65 -13.45
CA LEU A 21 8.84 -4.78 -13.99
C LEU A 21 8.77 -4.83 -15.51
N VAL A 22 8.59 -3.67 -16.15
CA VAL A 22 8.48 -3.55 -17.60
C VAL A 22 9.67 -2.78 -18.15
N ASP A 23 10.45 -3.40 -19.03
CA ASP A 23 11.50 -2.79 -19.82
C ASP A 23 10.94 -2.22 -21.13
N PHE A 24 10.91 -0.90 -21.25
CA PHE A 24 10.52 -0.22 -22.47
C PHE A 24 11.75 0.05 -23.32
N TRP A 25 11.77 -0.58 -24.50
CA TRP A 25 12.94 -0.65 -25.37
C TRP A 25 12.56 -0.48 -26.85
N ALA A 26 13.56 -0.44 -27.72
CA ALA A 26 13.38 -0.44 -29.16
C ALA A 26 14.63 -1.01 -29.87
N PRO A 27 14.54 -1.54 -31.10
CA PRO A 27 15.69 -2.13 -31.80
C PRO A 27 16.81 -1.12 -32.12
N TRP A 28 16.48 0.16 -32.23
CA TRP A 28 17.43 1.26 -32.44
C TRP A 28 18.06 1.77 -31.13
N CYS A 29 17.69 1.22 -29.97
CA CYS A 29 18.23 1.60 -28.68
C CYS A 29 19.47 0.79 -28.33
N GLN A 30 20.65 1.28 -28.72
CA GLN A 30 21.92 0.60 -28.40
C GLN A 30 22.14 0.36 -26.90
N PRO A 31 21.84 1.29 -25.98
CA PRO A 31 21.99 1.04 -24.54
C PRO A 31 21.05 -0.05 -24.00
N CYS A 32 19.92 -0.33 -24.68
CA CYS A 32 18.98 -1.37 -24.27
C CYS A 32 19.63 -2.77 -24.35
N PHE A 33 20.55 -3.01 -25.29
CA PHE A 33 21.27 -4.28 -25.39
C PHE A 33 22.19 -4.55 -24.19
N VAL A 34 22.60 -3.51 -23.46
CA VAL A 34 23.37 -3.68 -22.21
C VAL A 34 22.44 -3.99 -21.05
N LEU A 35 21.26 -3.39 -21.01
CA LEU A 35 20.31 -3.55 -19.92
C LEU A 35 19.58 -4.91 -19.96
N ALA A 36 19.18 -5.36 -21.16
CA ALA A 36 18.44 -6.60 -21.36
C ALA A 36 19.07 -7.82 -20.63
N PRO A 37 20.35 -8.18 -20.83
CA PRO A 37 20.94 -9.36 -20.16
C PRO A 37 21.04 -9.17 -18.63
N ILE A 38 21.13 -7.93 -18.14
CA ILE A 38 21.12 -7.64 -16.70
C ILE A 38 19.72 -7.95 -16.14
N LEU A 39 18.67 -7.48 -16.81
CA LEU A 39 17.29 -7.73 -16.40
C LEU A 39 16.94 -9.21 -16.48
N GLU A 40 17.39 -9.93 -17.50
CA GLU A 40 17.19 -11.38 -17.62
C GLU A 40 17.82 -12.14 -16.45
N LYS A 41 19.04 -11.77 -16.04
CA LYS A 41 19.71 -12.38 -14.90
C LYS A 41 18.97 -12.11 -13.58
N VAL A 42 18.51 -10.88 -13.37
CA VAL A 42 17.71 -10.54 -12.17
C VAL A 42 16.35 -11.23 -12.22
N ALA A 43 15.74 -11.40 -13.39
CA ALA A 43 14.45 -12.06 -13.55
C ALA A 43 14.47 -13.49 -13.03
N GLU A 44 15.54 -14.25 -13.28
CA GLU A 44 15.66 -15.63 -12.78
C GLU A 44 15.65 -15.72 -11.24
N GLU A 45 16.27 -14.76 -10.56
CA GLU A 45 16.31 -14.68 -9.10
C GLU A 45 14.97 -14.26 -8.50
N PHE A 46 14.21 -13.40 -9.21
CA PHE A 46 12.99 -12.79 -8.70
C PHE A 46 11.69 -13.36 -9.28
N LYS A 47 11.74 -14.40 -10.12
CA LYS A 47 10.56 -14.97 -10.83
C LYS A 47 9.36 -15.35 -9.94
N GLU A 48 9.61 -15.72 -8.69
CA GLU A 48 8.54 -16.04 -7.74
C GLU A 48 7.90 -14.80 -7.11
N LYS A 49 8.56 -13.64 -7.18
CA LYS A 49 8.15 -12.40 -6.49
C LYS A 49 7.74 -11.29 -7.45
N VAL A 50 8.30 -11.25 -8.65
CA VAL A 50 8.15 -10.15 -9.62
C VAL A 50 8.03 -10.75 -11.02
N ILE A 51 7.09 -10.25 -11.80
CA ILE A 51 6.96 -10.60 -13.21
C ILE A 51 7.82 -9.64 -14.02
N PHE A 52 8.70 -10.18 -14.87
CA PHE A 52 9.53 -9.39 -15.76
C PHE A 52 8.94 -9.40 -17.17
N ALA A 53 8.75 -8.22 -17.71
CA ALA A 53 8.16 -7.98 -19.00
C ALA A 53 8.96 -6.96 -19.80
N LYS A 54 8.76 -6.96 -21.11
CA LYS A 54 9.33 -5.98 -22.03
C LYS A 54 8.26 -5.49 -22.99
N ALA A 55 8.40 -4.24 -23.42
CA ALA A 55 7.50 -3.60 -24.38
C ALA A 55 8.35 -2.86 -25.43
N ASN A 56 8.28 -3.32 -26.68
CA ASN A 56 8.86 -2.60 -27.80
C ASN A 56 8.02 -1.34 -28.09
N LEU A 57 8.64 -0.16 -28.09
CA LEU A 57 7.93 1.10 -28.36
C LEU A 57 7.28 1.18 -29.75
N GLU A 58 7.73 0.37 -30.70
CA GLU A 58 7.11 0.29 -32.03
C GLU A 58 5.75 -0.44 -31.99
N GLU A 59 5.57 -1.37 -31.04
CA GLU A 59 4.36 -2.22 -30.86
C GLU A 59 3.47 -1.78 -29.68
N ALA A 60 4.00 -0.91 -28.82
CA ALA A 60 3.38 -0.43 -27.58
C ALA A 60 3.23 1.11 -27.57
N GLN A 61 2.86 1.69 -28.72
CA GLN A 61 2.80 3.15 -28.89
C GLN A 61 1.74 3.79 -27.98
N GLY A 62 0.58 3.17 -27.84
CA GLY A 62 -0.50 3.65 -26.98
C GLY A 62 -0.08 3.66 -25.50
N ILE A 63 0.58 2.59 -25.06
CA ILE A 63 1.13 2.50 -23.70
C ILE A 63 2.19 3.58 -23.46
N ALA A 64 3.12 3.74 -24.40
CA ALA A 64 4.21 4.72 -24.29
C ALA A 64 3.64 6.15 -24.17
N GLN A 65 2.63 6.48 -24.96
CA GLN A 65 1.93 7.77 -24.89
C GLN A 65 1.23 7.96 -23.54
N LYS A 66 0.47 6.96 -23.08
CA LYS A 66 -0.25 7.01 -21.79
C LYS A 66 0.70 7.23 -20.60
N LEU A 67 1.87 6.59 -20.64
CA LEU A 67 2.88 6.68 -19.58
C LEU A 67 3.83 7.88 -19.74
N GLY A 68 3.71 8.66 -20.82
CA GLY A 68 4.60 9.79 -21.10
C GLY A 68 6.05 9.37 -21.34
N ILE A 69 6.27 8.20 -21.96
CA ILE A 69 7.61 7.69 -22.25
C ILE A 69 8.18 8.43 -23.47
N ASP A 70 9.15 9.32 -23.22
CA ASP A 70 9.82 10.15 -24.23
C ASP A 70 11.28 9.74 -24.48
N ARG A 71 11.82 8.80 -23.68
CA ARG A 71 13.22 8.36 -23.72
C ARG A 71 13.36 6.90 -23.30
N ILE A 72 14.33 6.21 -23.91
CA ILE A 72 14.66 4.81 -23.63
C ILE A 72 16.18 4.59 -23.48
N PRO A 73 16.62 3.54 -22.76
CA PRO A 73 15.81 2.58 -22.02
C PRO A 73 15.13 3.21 -20.81
N ILE A 74 13.90 2.80 -20.52
CA ILE A 74 13.19 3.13 -19.28
C ILE A 74 12.55 1.87 -18.73
N VAL A 75 12.71 1.65 -17.44
CA VAL A 75 12.10 0.55 -16.71
C VAL A 75 11.07 1.12 -15.75
N VAL A 76 9.86 0.58 -15.78
CA VAL A 76 8.78 0.99 -14.88
C VAL A 76 8.29 -0.22 -14.09
N LEU A 77 8.13 -0.04 -12.78
CA LEU A 77 7.57 -1.04 -11.89
C LEU A 77 6.10 -0.72 -11.64
N PHE A 78 5.25 -1.72 -11.85
CA PHE A 78 3.81 -1.67 -11.65
C PHE A 78 3.40 -2.56 -10.49
N ASN A 79 2.41 -2.13 -9.73
CA ASN A 79 1.75 -2.93 -8.70
C ASN A 79 0.26 -2.55 -8.66
N GLY A 80 -0.63 -3.55 -8.78
CA GLY A 80 -2.08 -3.32 -8.83
C GLY A 80 -2.51 -2.38 -9.95
N GLY A 81 -1.96 -2.56 -11.16
CA GLY A 81 -2.25 -1.73 -12.33
C GLY A 81 -1.69 -0.31 -12.31
N LYS A 82 -0.89 0.08 -11.31
CA LYS A 82 -0.36 1.45 -11.19
C LYS A 82 1.16 1.46 -11.19
N PRO A 83 1.80 2.47 -11.83
CA PRO A 83 3.24 2.67 -11.71
C PRO A 83 3.57 3.06 -10.26
N VAL A 84 4.54 2.37 -9.66
CA VAL A 84 4.96 2.59 -8.26
C VAL A 84 6.42 3.00 -8.14
N SER A 85 7.25 2.68 -9.14
CA SER A 85 8.67 3.05 -9.17
C SER A 85 9.23 2.87 -10.59
N GLY A 86 10.50 3.16 -10.80
CA GLY A 86 11.16 2.97 -12.09
C GLY A 86 12.50 3.69 -12.16
N PHE A 87 13.17 3.53 -13.29
CA PHE A 87 14.39 4.23 -13.61
C PHE A 87 14.56 4.44 -15.12
N VAL A 88 15.24 5.51 -15.48
CA VAL A 88 15.69 5.77 -16.85
C VAL A 88 17.16 5.40 -16.98
N GLY A 89 17.53 4.84 -18.13
CA GLY A 89 18.88 4.49 -18.50
C GLY A 89 19.32 3.11 -17.97
N VAL A 90 20.57 2.76 -18.27
CA VAL A 90 21.18 1.50 -17.80
C VAL A 90 21.54 1.63 -16.33
N ARG A 91 21.22 0.59 -15.54
CA ARG A 91 21.62 0.46 -14.14
C ARG A 91 22.40 -0.83 -13.92
N PRO A 92 23.41 -0.84 -13.03
CA PRO A 92 24.12 -2.06 -12.70
C PRO A 92 23.21 -3.02 -11.90
N GLU A 93 23.46 -4.33 -12.03
CA GLU A 93 22.69 -5.41 -11.39
C GLU A 93 22.39 -5.16 -9.89
N PRO A 94 23.34 -4.72 -9.04
CA PRO A 94 23.06 -4.49 -7.62
C PRO A 94 22.01 -3.40 -7.37
N ALA A 95 21.98 -2.35 -8.20
CA ALA A 95 21.02 -1.26 -8.04
C ALA A 95 19.59 -1.71 -8.39
N ILE A 96 19.45 -2.59 -9.39
CA ILE A 96 18.15 -3.16 -9.76
C ILE A 96 17.65 -4.08 -8.65
N ARG A 97 18.52 -4.91 -8.06
CA ARG A 97 18.18 -5.73 -6.89
C ARG A 97 17.72 -4.90 -5.71
N GLU A 98 18.45 -3.84 -5.39
CA GLU A 98 18.11 -2.94 -4.27
C GLU A 98 16.74 -2.31 -4.48
N LEU A 99 16.45 -1.82 -5.68
CA LEU A 99 15.15 -1.26 -6.05
C LEU A 99 14.02 -2.27 -5.83
N LEU A 100 14.19 -3.51 -6.30
CA LEU A 100 13.18 -4.56 -6.18
C LEU A 100 12.97 -4.98 -4.72
N ASN A 101 14.04 -5.17 -3.96
CA ASN A 101 13.96 -5.54 -2.55
C ASN A 101 13.25 -4.46 -1.73
N LYS A 102 13.63 -3.19 -1.94
CA LYS A 102 12.98 -2.07 -1.28
C LYS A 102 11.48 -2.02 -1.57
N MET A 103 11.09 -2.14 -2.85
CA MET A 103 9.69 -2.17 -3.23
C MET A 103 8.93 -3.33 -2.57
N LEU A 104 9.51 -4.53 -2.58
CA LEU A 104 8.89 -5.71 -1.97
C LEU A 104 8.72 -5.55 -0.45
N GLU A 105 9.69 -4.92 0.22
CA GLU A 105 9.62 -4.60 1.64
C GLU A 105 8.56 -3.52 1.94
N ASP A 106 8.51 -2.45 1.16
CA ASP A 106 7.47 -1.42 1.25
C ASP A 106 6.06 -2.03 1.07
N MET A 107 5.90 -2.95 0.10
CA MET A 107 4.65 -3.68 -0.14
C MET A 107 4.27 -4.60 1.02
N LYS A 108 5.25 -5.25 1.65
CA LYS A 108 5.03 -6.11 2.82
C LYS A 108 4.59 -5.27 4.01
N ASN A 109 5.29 -4.17 4.29
CA ASN A 109 4.99 -3.25 5.38
C ASN A 109 3.59 -2.64 5.22
N LYS A 110 3.22 -2.26 3.99
CA LYS A 110 1.88 -1.75 3.69
C LYS A 110 0.80 -2.81 3.98
N ARG A 111 0.96 -4.04 3.48
CA ARG A 111 0.01 -5.15 3.74
C ARG A 111 -0.13 -5.46 5.22
N GLU A 112 0.98 -5.48 5.96
CA GLU A 112 0.95 -5.69 7.41
C GLU A 112 0.23 -4.56 8.13
N SER A 113 0.47 -3.31 7.74
CA SER A 113 -0.24 -2.16 8.32
C SER A 113 -1.74 -2.18 8.04
N GLU A 114 -2.16 -2.56 6.83
CA GLU A 114 -3.56 -2.70 6.45
C GLU A 114 -4.23 -3.87 7.23
N GLY A 115 -3.53 -5.00 7.38
CA GLY A 115 -4.00 -6.13 8.18
C GLY A 115 -4.22 -5.76 9.66
N ASN A 116 -3.28 -5.04 10.27
CA ASN A 116 -3.40 -4.57 11.65
C ASN A 116 -4.57 -3.59 11.82
N ILE A 117 -4.81 -2.71 10.85
CA ILE A 117 -5.95 -1.78 10.85
C ILE A 117 -7.25 -2.59 10.79
N GLU A 118 -7.37 -3.56 9.89
CA GLU A 118 -8.59 -4.37 9.76
C GLU A 118 -8.90 -5.16 11.04
N GLU A 119 -7.88 -5.74 11.68
CA GLU A 119 -8.04 -6.46 12.95
C GLU A 119 -8.59 -5.55 14.05
N VAL A 120 -8.06 -4.32 14.16
CA VAL A 120 -8.55 -3.32 15.12
C VAL A 120 -10.00 -2.93 14.82
N ILE A 121 -10.33 -2.70 13.54
CA ILE A 121 -11.68 -2.34 13.11
C ILE A 121 -12.67 -3.45 13.46
N LYS A 122 -12.32 -4.70 13.15
CA LYS A 122 -13.14 -5.87 13.49
C LYS A 122 -13.39 -5.96 14.99
N GLY A 123 -12.35 -5.80 15.81
CA GLY A 123 -12.49 -5.78 17.27
C GLY A 123 -13.42 -4.68 17.78
N TYR A 124 -13.39 -3.50 17.14
CA TYR A 124 -14.31 -2.41 17.48
C TYR A 124 -15.73 -2.64 16.98
N GLN A 125 -15.93 -3.28 15.83
CA GLN A 125 -17.25 -3.71 15.38
C GLN A 125 -17.86 -4.69 16.40
N GLU A 126 -17.12 -5.73 16.80
CA GLU A 126 -17.59 -6.70 17.79
C GLU A 126 -17.90 -6.04 19.15
N TYR A 127 -17.10 -5.04 19.55
CA TYR A 127 -17.38 -4.26 20.75
C TYR A 127 -18.68 -3.46 20.59
N ALA A 128 -18.88 -2.77 19.47
CA ALA A 128 -20.09 -1.98 19.23
C ALA A 128 -21.34 -2.87 19.27
N ASP A 129 -21.33 -3.99 18.57
CA ASP A 129 -22.44 -4.95 18.49
C ASP A 129 -22.82 -5.48 19.89
N LYS A 130 -21.82 -5.85 20.70
CA LYS A 130 -22.04 -6.34 22.07
C LYS A 130 -22.59 -5.28 23.03
N ASN A 131 -22.44 -4.00 22.71
CA ASN A 131 -22.80 -2.89 23.59
C ASN A 131 -23.99 -2.07 23.07
N GLY A 132 -24.67 -2.50 22.00
CA GLY A 132 -25.83 -1.79 21.44
C GLY A 132 -25.48 -0.47 20.76
N PHE A 133 -24.28 -0.41 20.17
CA PHE A 133 -23.83 0.72 19.35
C PHE A 133 -23.56 0.24 17.92
N LYS A 134 -23.40 1.19 17.01
CA LYS A 134 -22.83 0.92 15.69
C LYS A 134 -21.43 1.48 15.59
N LEU A 135 -20.56 0.80 14.86
CA LEU A 135 -19.36 1.43 14.36
C LEU A 135 -19.75 2.50 13.34
N ASN A 136 -18.99 3.59 13.27
CA ASN A 136 -19.27 4.64 12.29
C ASN A 136 -19.31 4.07 10.86
N PRO A 137 -20.37 4.33 10.06
CA PRO A 137 -20.51 3.80 8.71
C PRO A 137 -19.52 4.45 7.72
N ASP A 138 -18.94 5.60 8.06
CA ASP A 138 -17.87 6.21 7.27
C ASP A 138 -16.55 5.45 7.48
N ARG A 139 -16.23 4.62 6.49
CA ARG A 139 -15.05 3.76 6.51
C ARG A 139 -13.74 4.56 6.56
N GLU A 140 -13.66 5.72 5.91
CA GLU A 140 -12.46 6.55 5.92
C GLU A 140 -12.22 7.11 7.32
N VAL A 141 -13.28 7.54 8.00
CA VAL A 141 -13.21 7.98 9.41
C VAL A 141 -12.74 6.84 10.32
N VAL A 142 -13.32 5.65 10.17
CA VAL A 142 -12.97 4.47 10.98
C VAL A 142 -11.51 4.08 10.78
N GLU A 143 -11.04 3.98 9.54
CA GLU A 143 -9.66 3.62 9.22
C GLU A 143 -8.66 4.65 9.77
N ARG A 144 -8.96 5.94 9.62
CA ARG A 144 -8.13 7.01 10.18
C ARG A 144 -8.04 6.93 11.70
N LEU A 145 -9.15 6.64 12.38
CA LEU A 145 -9.18 6.48 13.84
C LEU A 145 -8.45 5.22 14.29
N ALA A 146 -8.66 4.08 13.63
CA ALA A 146 -7.96 2.83 13.89
C ALA A 146 -6.45 2.99 13.72
N LYS A 147 -6.01 3.67 12.65
CA LYS A 147 -4.60 4.02 12.43
C LYS A 147 -4.04 4.88 13.56
N GLY A 148 -4.75 5.95 13.96
CA GLY A 148 -4.30 6.80 15.07
C GLY A 148 -4.24 6.06 16.41
N LEU A 149 -5.13 5.09 16.64
CA LEU A 149 -5.12 4.24 17.82
C LEU A 149 -3.91 3.30 17.84
N LEU A 150 -3.59 2.67 16.70
CA LEU A 150 -2.38 1.86 16.52
C LEU A 150 -1.10 2.69 16.70
N GLU A 151 -1.08 3.94 16.23
CA GLU A 151 0.04 4.86 16.46
C GLU A 151 0.20 5.22 17.95
N ASN A 152 -0.91 5.44 18.66
CA ASN A 152 -0.90 5.66 20.10
C ASN A 152 -0.42 4.43 20.86
N GLU A 153 -0.78 3.22 20.43
CA GLU A 153 -0.30 1.98 21.00
C GLU A 153 1.20 1.83 20.84
N LYS A 154 1.74 2.10 19.65
CA LYS A 154 3.19 2.11 19.40
C LYS A 154 3.92 3.13 20.27
N LYS A 155 3.32 4.31 20.49
CA LYS A 155 3.96 5.42 21.19
C LYS A 155 3.85 5.34 22.71
N TYR A 156 2.72 4.87 23.22
CA TYR A 156 2.34 4.95 24.63
C TYR A 156 2.02 3.58 25.25
N GLY A 157 2.11 2.50 24.48
CA GLY A 157 1.85 1.13 24.92
C GLY A 157 0.38 0.73 25.00
N GLN A 158 -0.55 1.65 24.69
CA GLN A 158 -2.00 1.41 24.72
C GLN A 158 -2.72 2.25 23.66
N ARG A 159 -3.89 1.78 23.20
CA ARG A 159 -4.75 2.47 22.22
C ARG A 159 -5.53 3.63 22.84
N TYR A 160 -4.83 4.65 23.33
CA TYR A 160 -5.46 5.85 23.91
C TYR A 160 -6.36 6.59 22.91
N CYS A 161 -7.55 7.05 23.34
CA CYS A 161 -8.48 7.79 22.48
C CYS A 161 -7.77 9.03 21.90
N PRO A 162 -7.86 9.27 20.58
CA PRO A 162 -7.32 10.50 19.99
C PRO A 162 -7.98 11.77 20.55
N CYS A 163 -9.17 11.63 21.12
CA CYS A 163 -9.95 12.69 21.76
C CYS A 163 -9.45 13.09 23.16
N ARG A 164 -8.61 12.28 23.81
CA ARG A 164 -8.12 12.51 25.18
C ARG A 164 -6.60 12.30 25.22
N ARG A 165 -5.85 13.38 25.44
CA ARG A 165 -4.39 13.34 25.50
C ARG A 165 -3.90 12.49 26.68
N ALA A 166 -3.04 11.51 26.39
CA ALA A 166 -2.30 10.76 27.40
C ALA A 166 -1.30 11.69 28.12
N THR A 167 -1.26 11.61 29.45
CA THR A 167 -0.29 12.34 30.29
C THR A 167 1.01 11.55 30.47
N GLY A 168 0.98 10.24 30.20
CA GLY A 168 2.09 9.31 30.46
C GLY A 168 2.00 8.65 31.83
N ASN A 169 0.99 8.98 32.63
CA ASN A 169 0.68 8.29 33.89
C ASN A 169 -0.41 7.24 33.62
N LEU A 170 -0.04 5.95 33.68
CA LEU A 170 -0.94 4.85 33.34
C LEU A 170 -2.21 4.82 34.19
N GLU A 171 -2.12 5.10 35.49
CA GLU A 171 -3.28 5.07 36.39
C GLU A 171 -4.28 6.18 36.04
N GLU A 172 -3.78 7.39 35.75
CA GLU A 172 -4.61 8.52 35.31
C GLU A 172 -5.17 8.34 33.90
N ASP A 173 -4.39 7.70 33.03
CA ASP A 173 -4.71 7.57 31.61
C ASP A 173 -5.59 6.36 31.31
N LYS A 174 -5.69 5.38 32.22
CA LYS A 174 -6.48 4.15 32.02
C LYS A 174 -7.90 4.40 31.48
N PRO A 175 -8.68 5.38 31.98
CA PRO A 175 -10.02 5.67 31.45
C PRO A 175 -10.02 6.21 30.01
N LYS A 176 -8.87 6.69 29.52
CA LYS A 176 -8.68 7.26 28.18
C LYS A 176 -8.40 6.21 27.11
N ILE A 177 -8.11 4.95 27.48
CA ILE A 177 -7.87 3.85 26.53
C ILE A 177 -9.15 3.54 25.76
N CYS A 178 -9.10 3.46 24.43
CA CYS A 178 -10.26 3.19 23.58
C CYS A 178 -10.62 1.69 23.60
N PRO A 179 -11.88 1.30 23.88
CA PRO A 179 -13.05 2.16 24.12
C PRO A 179 -13.00 2.86 25.49
N CYS A 180 -13.07 4.19 25.49
CA CYS A 180 -12.85 4.99 26.70
C CYS A 180 -14.05 4.96 27.64
N ALA A 181 -13.82 5.27 28.92
CA ALA A 181 -14.83 5.20 29.98
C ALA A 181 -16.07 6.09 29.72
N TRP A 182 -15.90 7.16 28.95
CA TRP A 182 -16.96 8.13 28.63
C TRP A 182 -17.76 7.77 27.38
N SER A 183 -17.27 6.85 26.55
CA SER A 183 -17.85 6.57 25.22
C SER A 183 -19.35 6.27 25.28
N ARG A 184 -19.81 5.48 26.26
CA ARG A 184 -21.24 5.13 26.41
C ARG A 184 -22.11 6.36 26.71
N GLU A 185 -21.71 7.17 27.68
CA GLU A 185 -22.44 8.39 28.07
C GLU A 185 -22.47 9.41 26.93
N GLU A 186 -21.34 9.57 26.22
CA GLU A 186 -21.24 10.43 25.04
C GLU A 186 -22.20 9.96 23.94
N ILE A 187 -22.23 8.66 23.63
CA ILE A 187 -23.15 8.09 22.62
C ILE A 187 -24.61 8.29 23.02
N GLU A 188 -24.97 8.09 24.28
CA GLU A 188 -26.33 8.26 24.76
C GLU A 188 -26.80 9.72 24.63
N LYS A 189 -25.93 10.67 25.01
CA LYS A 189 -26.25 12.11 25.02
C LYS A 189 -26.14 12.79 23.65
N GLN A 190 -25.14 12.42 22.86
CA GLN A 190 -24.75 13.13 21.63
C GLN A 190 -25.02 12.30 20.36
N GLY A 191 -25.38 11.02 20.51
CA GLY A 191 -25.55 10.11 19.39
C GLY A 191 -24.23 9.49 18.89
N HIS A 192 -23.08 9.90 19.44
CA HIS A 192 -21.77 9.36 19.10
C HIS A 192 -20.75 9.58 20.23
N CYS A 193 -19.68 8.79 20.28
CA CYS A 193 -18.54 9.09 21.14
C CYS A 193 -17.76 10.31 20.62
N LEU A 194 -16.94 10.95 21.44
CA LEU A 194 -16.32 12.24 21.08
C LEU A 194 -15.44 12.19 19.82
N CYS A 195 -14.76 11.07 19.55
CA CYS A 195 -13.97 10.90 18.32
C CYS A 195 -14.82 10.45 17.11
N GLY A 196 -16.09 10.12 17.33
CA GLY A 196 -17.00 9.63 16.30
C GLY A 196 -16.75 8.19 15.86
N LEU A 197 -15.97 7.39 16.59
CA LEU A 197 -15.73 5.97 16.23
C LEU A 197 -16.99 5.12 16.39
N PHE A 198 -17.74 5.34 17.47
CA PHE A 198 -18.98 4.66 17.78
C PHE A 198 -20.13 5.65 17.70
N ILE A 199 -21.25 5.19 17.15
CA ILE A 199 -22.49 5.95 17.01
C ILE A 199 -23.65 5.17 17.63
N LYS A 200 -24.72 5.88 17.95
CA LYS A 200 -25.97 5.29 18.41
C LYS A 200 -26.58 4.44 17.29
N GLU A 201 -27.24 3.35 17.68
CA GLU A 201 -27.94 2.46 16.76
C GLU A 201 -28.97 3.18 15.88
#